data_AF-A0A963EXK5-F1
#
_entry.id   AF-A0A963EXK5-F1
#
_cell.length_a   1.000
_cell.length_b   1.000
_cell.length_c   1.000
_cell.angle_alpha   90.00
_cell.angle_beta   90.00
_cell.angle_gamma   90.00
#
_symmetry.space_group_name_H-M   'P 1'
#
loop_
_entity.id
_entity.type
_entity.pdbx_description
1 polymer ?
#
loop_
_entity_poly.entity_id
_entity_poly.type
_entity_poly.pdbx_seq_one_letter_code
_entity_poly.pdbx_strand_id
1 'polypeptide(L)'
;MPHEYFVPLRAGFPYSLSLLNAIRSHRIQAKLRGEPPYAAFYRSDHPSRSLAITVEIMRAFVNEAKARAEKPLVLVIPTLLDLHHFEESGSWVYAPLVAELARHEIPFFDVGPTVFAAFQEQGIDTFFAPRSHLNAAGNRRFAGIVFKMLMARGLLPRGKGTGVQELAQGRPSAHDRAQKPEDDDRRQ
;
A
#
# COMPACT_ATOMS: atom_id res chain seq x y z
N MET A 1 13.83 -22.88 -15.68
CA MET A 1 14.50 -21.60 -15.99
C MET A 1 15.05 -21.04 -14.69
N PRO A 2 16.33 -20.65 -14.58
CA PRO A 2 16.84 -20.06 -13.35
C PRO A 2 16.31 -18.62 -13.21
N HIS A 3 15.72 -18.32 -12.06
CA HIS A 3 15.17 -17.00 -11.76
C HIS A 3 16.30 -15.97 -11.58
N GLU A 4 16.34 -14.97 -12.44
CA GLU A 4 17.40 -13.92 -12.54
C GLU A 4 17.51 -12.97 -11.34
N TYR A 5 16.84 -13.24 -10.22
CA TYR A 5 16.80 -12.32 -9.06
C TYR A 5 18.08 -12.32 -8.21
N PHE A 6 18.96 -13.31 -8.40
CA PHE A 6 20.20 -13.46 -7.62
C PHE A 6 21.39 -13.73 -8.52
N VAL A 7 21.76 -12.77 -9.36
CA VAL A 7 23.11 -12.79 -9.96
C VAL A 7 24.05 -12.02 -9.02
N PRO A 8 24.89 -12.70 -8.22
CA PRO A 8 25.93 -11.99 -7.48
C PRO A 8 26.82 -11.25 -8.48
N LEU A 9 27.09 -9.98 -8.22
CA LEU A 9 28.08 -9.20 -8.97
C LEU A 9 29.44 -9.87 -8.76
N ARG A 10 29.82 -10.78 -9.66
CA ARG A 10 31.17 -11.30 -9.70
C ARG A 10 32.09 -10.17 -10.18
N ALA A 11 32.99 -9.73 -9.29
CA ALA A 11 34.10 -8.85 -9.63
C ALA A 11 35.14 -9.62 -10.46
N GLY A 12 34.76 -10.06 -11.65
CA GLY A 12 35.61 -10.75 -12.62
C GLY A 12 35.57 -10.02 -13.95
N PHE A 13 36.75 -9.88 -14.57
CA PHE A 13 36.90 -9.39 -15.93
C PHE A 13 36.10 -10.29 -16.91
N PRO A 14 35.37 -9.73 -17.89
CA PRO A 14 35.41 -8.34 -18.35
C PRO A 14 34.37 -7.47 -17.63
N TYR A 15 34.85 -6.40 -16.98
CA TYR A 15 34.03 -5.41 -16.26
C TYR A 15 32.96 -4.74 -17.14
N SER A 16 33.18 -4.68 -18.45
CA SER A 16 32.24 -4.16 -19.44
C SER A 16 30.96 -4.98 -19.53
N LEU A 17 31.03 -6.31 -19.43
CA LEU A 17 29.87 -7.21 -19.47
C LEU A 17 29.03 -7.12 -18.19
N SER A 18 29.69 -7.03 -17.03
CA SER A 18 29.01 -6.82 -15.75
C SER A 18 28.32 -5.47 -15.69
N LEU A 19 28.93 -4.41 -16.24
CA LEU A 19 28.30 -3.09 -16.37
C LEU A 19 27.11 -3.10 -17.34
N LEU A 20 27.23 -3.80 -18.49
CA LEU A 20 26.14 -3.96 -19.45
C LEU A 20 24.93 -4.67 -18.82
N ASN A 21 25.18 -5.70 -18.01
CA ASN A 21 24.14 -6.43 -17.30
C ASN A 21 23.54 -5.60 -16.14
N ALA A 22 24.32 -4.73 -15.49
CA ALA A 22 23.79 -3.80 -14.49
C ALA A 22 22.83 -2.77 -15.10
N ILE A 23 23.13 -2.23 -16.29
CA ILE A 23 22.22 -1.33 -17.03
C ILE A 23 20.92 -2.04 -17.42
N ARG A 24 20.96 -3.36 -17.62
CA ARG A 24 19.76 -4.18 -17.86
C ARG A 24 18.92 -4.45 -16.59
N SER A 25 19.42 -4.12 -15.40
CA SER A 25 18.65 -4.30 -14.17
C SER A 25 17.47 -3.32 -14.11
N HIS A 26 16.28 -3.83 -13.77
CA HIS A 26 15.06 -3.03 -13.68
C HIS A 26 15.17 -1.85 -12.71
N ARG A 27 15.99 -1.97 -11.65
CA ARG A 27 16.24 -0.90 -10.69
C ARG A 27 16.97 0.29 -11.32
N ILE A 28 17.98 0.03 -12.14
CA ILE A 28 18.73 1.08 -12.83
C ILE A 28 17.87 1.71 -13.92
N GLN A 29 17.12 0.91 -14.67
CA GLN A 29 16.18 1.44 -15.66
C GLN A 29 15.07 2.29 -15.03
N ALA A 30 14.50 1.88 -13.91
CA ALA A 30 13.49 2.65 -13.18
C ALA A 30 14.05 3.99 -12.70
N LYS A 31 15.27 4.00 -12.13
CA LYS A 31 15.94 5.24 -11.72
C LYS A 31 16.20 6.17 -12.91
N LEU A 32 16.60 5.63 -14.06
CA LEU A 32 16.79 6.42 -15.29
C LEU A 32 15.47 7.01 -15.84
N ARG A 33 14.34 6.34 -15.59
CA ARG A 33 13.00 6.80 -16.00
C ARG A 33 12.29 7.67 -14.94
N GLY A 34 12.91 7.92 -13.78
CA GLY A 34 12.24 8.63 -12.67
C GLY A 34 11.06 7.85 -12.09
N GLU A 35 11.07 6.52 -12.22
CA GLU A 35 9.99 5.64 -11.78
C GLU A 35 10.40 4.89 -10.49
N PRO A 36 9.44 4.53 -9.63
CA PRO A 36 9.71 3.61 -8.54
C PRO A 36 10.20 2.25 -9.05
N PRO A 37 11.08 1.55 -8.31
CA PRO A 37 11.68 0.29 -8.78
C PRO A 37 10.68 -0.81 -9.15
N TYR A 38 9.47 -0.78 -8.58
CA TYR A 38 8.42 -1.74 -8.84
C TYR A 38 7.50 -1.36 -10.01
N ALA A 39 7.62 -0.16 -10.58
CA ALA A 39 6.79 0.30 -11.70
C ALA A 39 6.81 -0.67 -12.89
N ALA A 40 7.96 -1.29 -13.15
CA ALA A 40 8.12 -2.27 -14.22
C ALA A 40 7.18 -3.47 -14.10
N PHE A 41 6.76 -3.85 -12.88
CA PHE A 41 5.83 -4.96 -12.66
C PHE A 41 4.40 -4.65 -13.11
N TYR A 42 4.05 -3.38 -13.31
CA TYR A 42 2.78 -2.97 -13.90
C TYR A 42 2.80 -2.91 -15.42
N ARG A 43 3.93 -3.23 -16.07
CA ARG A 43 3.97 -3.29 -17.54
C ARG A 43 3.43 -4.64 -18.02
N SER A 44 2.61 -4.60 -19.08
CA SER A 44 2.05 -5.81 -19.70
C SER A 44 3.12 -6.69 -20.37
N ASP A 45 4.25 -6.10 -20.77
CA ASP A 45 5.38 -6.77 -21.41
C ASP A 45 6.42 -7.31 -20.42
N HIS A 46 6.20 -7.18 -19.11
CA HIS A 46 7.16 -7.64 -18.11
C HIS A 46 7.28 -9.17 -18.12
N PRO A 47 8.50 -9.76 -18.14
CA PRO A 47 8.68 -11.22 -18.26
C PRO A 47 8.01 -12.05 -17.16
N SER A 48 7.85 -11.49 -15.95
CA SER A 48 7.16 -12.17 -14.86
C SER A 48 5.65 -12.26 -15.04
N ARG A 49 5.07 -11.52 -16.01
CA ARG A 49 3.62 -11.38 -16.20
C ARG A 49 2.89 -10.94 -14.93
N SER A 50 3.57 -10.18 -14.05
CA SER A 50 3.07 -9.80 -12.72
C SER A 50 1.72 -9.11 -12.78
N LEU A 51 1.53 -8.12 -13.68
CA LEU A 51 0.24 -7.45 -13.84
C LEU A 51 -0.90 -8.43 -14.15
N ALA A 52 -0.71 -9.29 -15.16
CA ALA A 52 -1.71 -10.27 -15.57
C ALA A 52 -2.03 -11.26 -14.44
N ILE A 53 -0.99 -11.74 -13.73
CA ILE A 53 -1.17 -12.65 -12.59
C ILE A 53 -1.94 -11.96 -11.45
N THR A 54 -1.59 -10.71 -11.11
CA THR A 54 -2.29 -9.94 -10.07
C THR A 54 -3.77 -9.76 -10.41
N VAL A 55 -4.09 -9.45 -11.67
CA VAL A 55 -5.47 -9.31 -12.14
C VAL A 55 -6.25 -10.62 -12.01
N GLU A 56 -5.65 -11.75 -12.38
CA GLU A 56 -6.30 -13.06 -12.25
C GLU A 56 -6.49 -13.50 -10.79
N ILE A 57 -5.54 -13.17 -9.90
CA ILE A 57 -5.71 -13.39 -8.45
C ILE A 57 -6.91 -12.58 -7.93
N MET A 58 -7.03 -11.31 -8.31
CA MET A 58 -8.15 -10.46 -7.89
C MET A 58 -9.48 -10.96 -8.46
N ARG A 59 -9.51 -11.41 -9.72
CA ARG A 59 -10.68 -12.04 -10.33
C ARG A 59 -11.11 -13.28 -9.55
N ALA A 60 -10.17 -14.19 -9.27
CA ALA A 60 -10.43 -15.41 -8.52
C ALA A 60 -10.98 -15.10 -7.12
N PHE A 61 -10.37 -14.14 -6.41
CA PHE A 61 -10.86 -13.68 -5.12
C PHE A 61 -12.30 -13.15 -5.18
N VAL A 62 -12.61 -12.28 -6.15
CA VAL A 62 -13.97 -11.72 -6.31
C VAL A 62 -15.00 -12.81 -6.62
N ASN A 63 -14.65 -13.75 -7.49
CA ASN A 63 -15.53 -14.86 -7.83
C ASN A 63 -15.79 -15.78 -6.65
N GLU A 64 -14.75 -16.11 -5.88
CA GLU A 64 -14.86 -16.93 -4.68
C GLU A 64 -15.73 -16.26 -3.61
N ALA A 65 -15.52 -14.96 -3.35
CA ALA A 65 -16.35 -14.21 -2.40
C ALA A 65 -17.83 -14.21 -2.83
N LYS A 66 -18.11 -13.98 -4.12
CA LYS A 66 -19.49 -14.04 -4.65
C LYS A 66 -20.11 -15.43 -4.52
N ALA A 67 -19.34 -16.49 -4.79
CA ALA A 67 -19.81 -17.87 -4.63
C ALA A 67 -20.21 -18.18 -3.17
N ARG A 68 -19.59 -17.51 -2.20
CA ARG A 68 -19.90 -17.58 -0.77
C ARG A 68 -20.98 -16.60 -0.31
N ALA A 69 -21.61 -15.87 -1.22
CA ALA A 69 -22.56 -14.79 -0.94
C ALA A 69 -21.95 -13.65 -0.07
N GLU A 70 -20.63 -13.45 -0.15
CA GLU A 70 -19.93 -12.34 0.50
C GLU A 70 -19.80 -11.14 -0.45
N LYS A 71 -19.49 -9.96 0.12
CA LYS A 71 -19.23 -8.73 -0.64
C LYS A 71 -17.72 -8.53 -0.79
N PRO A 72 -17.12 -8.78 -1.97
CA PRO A 72 -15.69 -8.56 -2.15
C PRO A 72 -15.33 -7.08 -2.09
N LEU A 73 -14.13 -6.80 -1.55
CA LEU A 73 -13.55 -5.47 -1.48
C LEU A 73 -12.11 -5.52 -1.99
N VAL A 74 -11.85 -4.90 -3.14
CA VAL A 74 -10.48 -4.68 -3.65
C VAL A 74 -10.16 -3.20 -3.46
N LEU A 75 -9.08 -2.91 -2.74
CA LEU A 75 -8.61 -1.56 -2.46
C LEU A 75 -7.20 -1.38 -3.06
N VAL A 76 -7.03 -0.38 -3.91
CA VAL A 76 -5.73 0.02 -4.45
C VAL A 76 -5.20 1.15 -3.57
N ILE A 77 -4.18 0.84 -2.77
CA ILE A 77 -3.60 1.75 -1.78
C ILE A 77 -2.27 2.27 -2.32
N PRO A 78 -2.07 3.60 -2.44
CA PRO A 78 -0.80 4.15 -2.85
C PRO A 78 0.25 3.98 -1.74
N THR A 79 1.50 3.77 -2.14
CA THR A 79 2.66 3.90 -1.27
C THR A 79 3.15 5.35 -1.22
N LEU A 80 4.07 5.67 -0.31
CA LEU A 80 4.76 6.97 -0.28
C LEU A 80 5.39 7.32 -1.64
N LEU A 81 6.03 6.34 -2.29
CA LEU A 81 6.67 6.53 -3.59
C LEU A 81 5.67 6.78 -4.71
N ASP A 82 4.47 6.19 -4.65
CA ASP A 82 3.41 6.47 -5.63
C ASP A 82 2.88 7.90 -5.48
N LEU A 83 2.76 8.39 -4.24
CA LEU A 83 2.30 9.75 -3.96
C LEU A 83 3.31 10.79 -4.45
N HIS A 84 4.59 10.61 -4.15
CA HIS A 84 5.66 11.48 -4.65
C HIS A 84 5.76 11.42 -6.18
N HIS A 85 5.71 10.22 -6.77
CA HIS A 85 5.72 10.10 -8.23
C HIS A 85 4.51 10.79 -8.88
N PHE A 86 3.33 10.73 -8.27
CA PHE A 86 2.16 11.46 -8.76
C PHE A 86 2.31 12.98 -8.60
N GLU A 87 2.88 13.46 -7.49
CA GLU A 87 3.19 14.88 -7.28
C GLU A 87 4.12 15.43 -8.37
N GLU A 88 5.14 14.66 -8.74
CA GLU A 88 6.15 15.04 -9.73
C GLU A 88 5.66 14.91 -11.18
N SER A 89 4.96 13.81 -11.50
CA SER A 89 4.63 13.45 -12.90
C SER A 89 3.18 13.70 -13.30
N GLY A 90 2.28 13.88 -12.33
CA GLY A 90 0.83 13.90 -12.57
C GLY A 90 0.23 12.55 -12.97
N SER A 91 0.99 11.45 -12.86
CA SER A 91 0.57 10.12 -13.29
C SER A 91 0.74 9.07 -12.18
N TRP A 92 -0.16 8.09 -12.13
CA TRP A 92 -0.11 7.01 -11.15
C TRP A 92 0.69 5.83 -11.67
N VAL A 93 1.69 5.40 -10.90
CA VAL A 93 2.54 4.23 -11.23
C VAL A 93 1.71 2.96 -11.46
N TYR A 94 0.64 2.79 -10.69
CA TYR A 94 -0.28 1.65 -10.78
C TYR A 94 -1.44 1.89 -11.74
N ALA A 95 -1.45 2.95 -12.55
CA ALA A 95 -2.51 3.19 -13.54
C ALA A 95 -2.78 1.99 -14.46
N PRO A 96 -1.76 1.22 -14.93
CA PRO A 96 -2.02 0.00 -15.71
C PRO A 96 -2.83 -1.06 -14.94
N LEU A 97 -2.62 -1.21 -13.62
CA LEU A 97 -3.42 -2.11 -12.79
C LEU A 97 -4.87 -1.65 -12.76
N VAL A 98 -5.12 -0.37 -12.48
CA VAL A 98 -6.47 0.22 -12.44
C VAL A 98 -7.20 0.02 -13.78
N ALA A 99 -6.50 0.24 -14.90
CA ALA A 99 -7.05 0.03 -16.23
C ALA A 99 -7.44 -1.44 -16.48
N GLU A 100 -6.59 -2.39 -16.09
CA GLU A 100 -6.86 -3.81 -16.25
C GLU A 100 -8.00 -4.31 -15.35
N LEU A 101 -8.09 -3.84 -14.11
CA LEU A 101 -9.22 -4.17 -13.23
C LEU A 101 -10.54 -3.66 -13.80
N ALA A 102 -10.56 -2.43 -14.32
CA ALA A 102 -11.72 -1.87 -14.99
C ALA A 102 -12.10 -2.65 -16.26
N ARG A 103 -11.12 -2.96 -17.12
CA ARG A 103 -11.31 -3.74 -18.35
C ARG A 103 -11.92 -5.12 -18.09
N HIS A 104 -11.62 -5.71 -16.94
CA HIS A 104 -12.11 -7.03 -16.54
C HIS A 104 -13.31 -7.00 -15.60
N GLU A 105 -13.93 -5.82 -15.41
CA GLU A 105 -15.11 -5.63 -14.56
C GLU A 105 -14.90 -6.14 -13.12
N ILE A 106 -13.65 -6.09 -12.64
CA ILE A 106 -13.32 -6.44 -11.26
C ILE A 106 -13.66 -5.20 -10.41
N PRO A 107 -14.54 -5.29 -9.41
CA PRO A 107 -14.88 -4.15 -8.56
C PRO A 107 -13.68 -3.78 -7.69
N PHE A 108 -13.19 -2.54 -7.81
CA PHE A 108 -12.10 -2.01 -7.00
C PHE A 108 -12.37 -0.57 -6.57
N PHE A 109 -11.60 -0.12 -5.58
CA PHE A 109 -11.54 1.27 -5.17
C PHE A 109 -10.11 1.76 -5.21
N ASP A 110 -9.87 2.75 -6.08
CA ASP A 110 -8.64 3.51 -6.05
C ASP A 110 -8.75 4.63 -5.01
N VAL A 111 -8.03 4.49 -3.90
CA VAL A 111 -7.96 5.52 -2.87
C VAL A 111 -6.82 6.50 -3.09
N GLY A 112 -5.96 6.28 -4.09
CA GLY A 112 -4.84 7.13 -4.45
C GLY A 112 -5.16 8.61 -4.50
N PRO A 113 -6.07 9.03 -5.40
CA PRO A 113 -6.46 10.43 -5.55
C PRO A 113 -6.98 11.06 -4.25
N THR A 114 -7.75 10.29 -3.45
CA THR A 114 -8.32 10.81 -2.20
C THR A 114 -7.26 10.94 -1.11
N VAL A 115 -6.33 9.98 -1.02
CA VAL A 115 -5.21 10.02 -0.08
C VAL A 115 -4.28 11.17 -0.42
N PHE A 116 -3.91 11.32 -1.69
CA PHE A 116 -3.07 12.42 -2.15
C PHE A 116 -3.67 13.78 -1.81
N ALA A 117 -4.92 14.01 -2.19
CA ALA A 117 -5.62 15.25 -1.86
C ALA A 117 -5.64 15.53 -0.35
N ALA A 118 -5.81 14.49 0.47
CA ALA A 118 -5.88 14.63 1.92
C ALA A 118 -4.51 14.84 2.60
N PHE A 119 -3.41 14.48 1.95
CA PHE A 119 -2.05 14.49 2.50
C PHE A 119 -1.23 15.68 1.97
N GLN A 120 -1.39 16.05 0.70
CA GLN A 120 -0.60 17.13 0.07
C GLN A 120 -0.71 18.46 0.82
N GLU A 121 -1.87 18.75 1.42
CA GLU A 121 -2.12 20.00 2.18
C GLU A 121 -1.13 20.23 3.33
N GLN A 122 -0.59 19.16 3.92
CA GLN A 122 0.31 19.21 5.08
C GLN A 122 1.71 18.65 4.75
N GLY A 123 1.98 18.41 3.46
CA GLY A 123 3.14 17.67 2.99
C GLY A 123 2.96 16.16 3.17
N ILE A 124 3.24 15.41 2.10
CA ILE A 124 3.04 13.95 2.06
C ILE A 124 3.85 13.25 3.17
N ASP A 125 5.12 13.63 3.35
CA ASP A 125 6.04 12.98 4.28
C ASP A 125 5.60 13.07 5.75
N THR A 126 4.81 14.08 6.12
CA THR A 126 4.27 14.28 7.48
C THR A 126 3.44 13.09 7.96
N PHE A 127 2.88 12.30 7.04
CA PHE A 127 2.02 11.15 7.35
C PHE A 127 2.75 9.81 7.35
N PHE A 128 4.05 9.79 7.05
CA PHE A 128 4.85 8.58 6.96
C PHE A 128 5.94 8.53 8.03
N ALA A 129 6.35 7.32 8.35
CA ALA A 129 7.55 7.03 9.13
C ALA A 129 8.75 6.80 8.18
N PRO A 130 10.01 6.84 8.66
CA PRO A 130 11.20 6.72 7.80
C PRO A 130 11.28 5.47 6.90
N ARG A 131 10.51 4.41 7.21
CA ARG A 131 10.42 3.17 6.40
C ARG A 131 9.27 3.16 5.39
N SER A 132 8.72 4.33 5.05
CA SER A 132 7.64 4.49 4.05
C SER A 132 6.29 3.85 4.42
N HIS A 133 6.10 3.45 5.69
CA HIS A 133 4.78 3.11 6.23
C HIS A 133 4.11 4.36 6.81
N LEU A 134 2.77 4.38 6.86
CA LEU A 134 2.04 5.43 7.55
C LEU A 134 2.43 5.47 9.04
N ASN A 135 2.65 6.68 9.56
CA ASN A 135 2.80 6.90 10.99
C ASN A 135 1.43 6.93 11.70
N ALA A 136 1.37 7.22 13.00
CA ALA A 136 0.10 7.23 13.74
C ALA A 136 -0.92 8.25 13.19
N ALA A 137 -0.46 9.44 12.79
CA ALA A 137 -1.30 10.46 12.18
C ALA A 137 -1.79 10.03 10.79
N GLY A 138 -0.88 9.48 9.97
CA GLY A 138 -1.18 8.94 8.65
C GLY A 138 -2.22 7.82 8.71
N ASN A 139 -2.05 6.85 9.61
CA ASN A 139 -3.01 5.77 9.81
C ASN A 139 -4.38 6.31 10.23
N ARG A 140 -4.44 7.28 11.14
CA ARG A 140 -5.72 7.90 11.56
C ARG A 140 -6.42 8.59 10.40
N ARG A 141 -5.68 9.37 9.61
CA ARG A 141 -6.21 10.08 8.43
C ARG A 141 -6.70 9.09 7.37
N PHE A 142 -5.88 8.10 7.03
CA PHE A 142 -6.19 7.04 6.06
C PHE A 142 -7.40 6.21 6.49
N ALA A 143 -7.46 5.77 7.76
CA ALA A 143 -8.59 5.02 8.29
C ALA A 143 -9.89 5.83 8.19
N GLY A 144 -9.85 7.14 8.44
CA GLY A 144 -11.01 8.02 8.25
C GLY A 144 -11.49 8.08 6.80
N ILE A 145 -10.58 8.10 5.83
CA ILE A 145 -10.89 8.06 4.39
C ILE A 145 -11.57 6.74 4.04
N VAL A 146 -10.95 5.61 4.41
CA VAL A 146 -11.49 4.27 4.14
C VAL A 146 -12.84 4.07 4.84
N PHE A 147 -12.99 4.51 6.08
CA PHE A 147 -14.25 4.40 6.82
C PHE A 147 -15.39 5.15 6.12
N LYS A 148 -15.17 6.42 5.73
CA LYS A 148 -16.16 7.21 4.98
C LYS A 148 -16.53 6.53 3.66
N MET A 149 -15.54 6.00 2.96
CA MET A 149 -15.73 5.26 1.72
C MET A 149 -16.61 4.01 1.93
N LEU A 150 -16.34 3.21 2.96
CA LEU A 150 -17.11 2.00 3.26
C LEU A 150 -18.55 2.34 3.71
N MET A 151 -18.72 3.41 4.50
CA MET A 151 -20.04 3.92 4.91
C MET A 151 -20.89 4.36 3.71
N ALA A 152 -20.33 5.17 2.81
CA ALA A 152 -21.03 5.67 1.63
C ALA A 152 -21.54 4.55 0.71
N ARG A 153 -20.89 3.38 0.76
CA ARG A 153 -21.24 2.20 -0.04
C ARG A 153 -22.10 1.18 0.68
N GLY A 154 -22.49 1.43 1.92
CA GLY A 154 -23.27 0.49 2.72
C GLY A 154 -22.53 -0.85 2.95
N LEU A 155 -21.20 -0.80 2.98
CA LEU A 155 -20.34 -1.96 3.31
C LEU A 155 -20.13 -2.10 4.81
N LEU A 156 -20.40 -1.05 5.58
CA LEU A 156 -20.47 -1.10 7.03
C LEU A 156 -21.93 -1.23 7.48
N PRO A 157 -22.21 -1.99 8.54
CA PRO A 157 -23.53 -2.00 9.17
C PRO A 157 -23.92 -0.57 9.54
N ARG A 158 -25.11 -0.13 9.12
CA ARG A 158 -25.74 1.04 9.74
C ARG A 158 -26.04 0.64 11.18
N GLY A 159 -25.16 1.00 12.11
CA GLY A 159 -25.30 0.60 13.50
C GLY A 159 -26.71 0.91 13.99
N LYS A 160 -27.44 -0.11 14.45
CA LYS A 160 -28.41 0.11 15.51
C LYS A 160 -27.55 0.54 16.70
N GLY A 161 -27.67 1.80 17.12
CA GLY A 161 -26.70 2.46 17.99
C GLY A 161 -26.38 1.63 19.24
N THR A 162 -25.09 1.36 19.47
CA THR A 162 -24.50 1.07 20.80
C THR A 162 -22.96 0.99 20.76
N GLY A 163 -22.30 0.76 19.62
CA GLY A 163 -20.86 0.43 19.61
C GLY A 163 -19.84 1.52 19.21
N VAL A 164 -20.25 2.64 18.60
CA VAL A 164 -19.28 3.56 17.96
C VAL A 164 -18.64 4.56 18.94
N GLN A 165 -19.23 4.78 20.12
CA GLN A 165 -18.62 5.63 21.15
C GLN A 165 -17.41 4.98 21.84
N GLU A 166 -17.28 3.65 21.82
CA GLU A 166 -16.21 2.96 22.54
C GLU A 166 -14.87 2.93 21.79
N LEU A 167 -14.86 3.15 20.47
CA LEU A 167 -13.63 3.25 19.67
C LEU A 167 -13.06 4.69 19.61
N ALA A 168 -13.88 5.70 19.90
CA ALA A 168 -13.45 7.10 19.94
C ALA A 168 -12.86 7.51 21.30
N GLN A 169 -13.15 6.76 22.36
CA GLN A 169 -12.57 6.95 23.69
C GLN A 169 -11.47 5.91 23.88
N GLY A 170 -10.23 6.30 23.58
CA GLY A 170 -9.07 5.41 23.60
C GLY A 170 -9.03 4.56 24.87
N ARG A 171 -9.15 3.24 24.71
CA ARG A 171 -8.78 2.32 25.78
C ARG A 171 -7.28 2.53 26.06
N PRO A 172 -6.88 2.88 27.29
CA PRO A 172 -5.47 2.98 27.62
C PRO A 172 -4.79 1.63 27.36
N SER A 173 -3.58 1.70 26.81
CA SER A 173 -2.76 0.53 26.51
C SER A 173 -2.50 -0.26 27.79
N ALA A 174 -2.40 -1.58 27.70
CA ALA A 174 -1.99 -2.44 28.83
C ALA A 174 -0.62 -2.02 29.42
N HIS A 175 0.15 -1.21 28.68
CA HIS A 175 1.41 -0.63 29.12
C HIS A 175 1.26 0.50 30.16
N ASP A 176 0.10 1.19 30.23
CA ASP A 176 -0.16 2.28 31.18
C ASP A 176 -0.56 1.78 32.59
N ARG A 177 -0.86 0.47 32.74
CA ARG A 177 -1.17 -0.14 34.04
C ARG A 177 0.06 -0.51 34.86
N ALA A 178 1.26 -0.42 34.30
CA ALA A 178 2.49 -0.91 34.95
C ALA A 178 3.31 0.17 35.67
N GLN A 179 2.80 1.40 35.79
CA GLN A 179 3.48 2.48 36.52
C GLN A 179 2.53 3.13 37.54
N LYS A 180 2.28 2.40 38.63
CA LYS A 180 1.88 3.02 39.88
C LYS A 180 2.94 2.65 40.92
N PRO A 181 3.68 3.60 41.50
CA PRO A 181 4.64 3.28 42.55
C PRO A 181 3.86 2.84 43.79
N GLU A 182 4.17 1.64 44.28
CA GLU A 182 3.87 1.23 45.65
C GLU A 182 4.78 2.03 46.58
N ASP A 183 4.33 3.23 46.94
CA ASP A 183 4.73 3.84 48.20
C ASP A 183 3.73 3.39 49.27
N ASP A 184 4.29 3.19 50.46
CA ASP A 184 3.62 2.95 51.74
C ASP A 184 3.31 1.47 52.06
N ASP A 185 4.21 0.84 52.82
CA ASP A 185 3.94 0.42 54.21
C ASP A 185 5.00 -0.58 54.70
N ARG A 186 6.12 -0.08 55.24
CA ARG A 186 6.90 -0.79 56.28
C ARG A 186 7.48 0.19 57.29
N ARG A 187 6.74 0.29 58.38
CA ARG A 187 7.12 0.74 59.73
C ARG A 187 8.55 0.32 60.13
N GLN A 188 9.30 1.28 60.67
CA GLN A 188 9.88 1.25 62.02
C GLN A 188 10.24 2.68 62.45
#